data_AF-A0A318YGJ3-F1
#
_entry.id   AF-A0A318YGJ3-F1
#
_cell.length_a   1.000
_cell.length_b   1.000
_cell.length_c   1.000
_cell.angle_alpha   90.00
_cell.angle_beta   90.00
_cell.angle_gamma   90.00
#
_symmetry.space_group_name_H-M   'P 1'
#
loop_
_entity.id
_entity.type
_entity.pdbx_description
1 polymer ?
#
loop_
_entity_poly.entity_id
_entity_poly.type
_entity_poly.pdbx_seq_one_letter_code
_entity_poly.pdbx_strand_id
1 'polypeptide(L)'
;MHRARTVALTSDEIVEVRAAQRTFEGAYIRTALSQFSFALVVLKIFTSEFYSTGALFAIYGTGVLIIGLFRRQQGNRQFFSEIGEDGIRHKFRTSGNAVVVLTALSIAAYATLIALTVRLDK
;
A
#
# COMPACT_ATOMS: atom_id res chain seq x y z
N MET A 1 -25.50 -4.31 24.94
CA MET A 1 -24.17 -4.78 25.38
C MET A 1 -23.96 -6.21 24.87
N HIS A 2 -22.73 -6.56 24.41
CA HIS A 2 -22.23 -7.90 24.00
C HIS A 2 -22.17 -8.36 22.52
N ARG A 3 -22.29 -7.50 21.49
CA ARG A 3 -21.94 -7.89 20.09
C ARG A 3 -20.49 -7.53 19.69
N ALA A 4 -19.58 -7.52 20.67
CA ALA A 4 -18.19 -7.17 20.49
C ALA A 4 -17.32 -8.40 20.80
N ARG A 5 -17.11 -9.28 19.81
CA ARG A 5 -15.86 -10.05 19.58
C ARG A 5 -15.97 -11.31 18.71
N THR A 6 -17.18 -11.80 18.39
CA THR A 6 -17.28 -13.10 17.68
C THR A 6 -18.52 -13.14 16.81
N VAL A 7 -18.55 -12.35 15.74
CA VAL A 7 -19.46 -12.63 14.62
C VAL A 7 -18.63 -13.41 13.63
N ALA A 8 -18.89 -14.72 13.51
CA ALA A 8 -18.44 -15.47 12.37
C ALA A 8 -18.96 -14.74 11.12
N LEU A 9 -18.05 -14.25 10.27
CA LEU A 9 -18.44 -13.60 9.03
C LEU A 9 -19.32 -14.57 8.24
N THR A 10 -20.39 -14.04 7.66
CA THR A 10 -21.20 -14.79 6.71
C THR A 10 -20.35 -15.19 5.50
N SER A 11 -20.74 -16.25 4.79
CA SER A 11 -19.98 -16.74 3.63
C SER A 11 -19.77 -15.65 2.56
N ASP A 12 -20.75 -14.76 2.38
CA ASP A 12 -20.67 -13.64 1.43
C ASP A 12 -19.66 -12.58 1.89
N GLU A 13 -19.65 -12.21 3.18
CA GLU A 13 -18.67 -11.27 3.74
C GLU A 13 -17.24 -11.81 3.65
N ILE A 14 -17.04 -13.13 3.82
CA ILE A 14 -15.72 -13.77 3.64
C ILE A 14 -15.22 -13.60 2.21
N VAL A 15 -16.11 -13.70 1.21
CA VAL A 15 -15.76 -13.50 -0.20
C VAL A 15 -15.36 -12.05 -0.45
N GLU A 16 -16.08 -11.08 0.12
CA GLU A 16 -15.78 -9.66 -0.04
C GLU A 16 -14.45 -9.26 0.61
N VAL A 17 -14.18 -9.73 1.83
CA VAL A 17 -12.89 -9.51 2.51
C VAL A 17 -11.75 -10.10 1.70
N ARG A 18 -11.93 -11.31 1.16
CA ARG A 18 -10.91 -11.95 0.31
C ARG A 18 -10.69 -11.17 -1.00
N ALA A 19 -11.77 -10.69 -1.63
CA ALA A 19 -11.67 -9.90 -2.84
C ALA A 19 -10.90 -8.60 -2.59
N ALA A 20 -11.19 -7.91 -1.48
CA ALA A 20 -10.46 -6.72 -1.04
C ALA A 20 -8.98 -7.02 -0.74
N GLN A 21 -8.68 -8.12 -0.05
CA GLN A 21 -7.30 -8.54 0.23
C GLN A 21 -6.50 -8.84 -1.04
N ARG A 22 -7.09 -9.53 -2.02
CA ARG A 22 -6.40 -9.90 -3.28
C ARG A 22 -6.09 -8.68 -4.16
N THR A 23 -7.02 -7.74 -4.22
CA THR A 23 -6.97 -6.60 -5.16
C THR A 23 -6.31 -5.38 -4.53
N PHE A 24 -6.76 -4.99 -3.34
CA PHE A 24 -6.45 -3.70 -2.75
C PHE A 24 -5.27 -3.79 -1.79
N GLU A 25 -5.41 -4.56 -0.71
CA GLU A 25 -4.31 -4.74 0.26
C GLU A 25 -3.12 -5.43 -0.39
N GLY A 26 -3.40 -6.43 -1.22
CA GLY A 26 -2.40 -7.17 -1.98
C GLY A 26 -1.61 -6.28 -2.94
N ALA A 27 -2.20 -5.24 -3.53
CA ALA A 27 -1.48 -4.31 -4.39
C ALA A 27 -0.41 -3.53 -3.61
N TYR A 28 -0.73 -3.05 -2.40
CA TYR A 28 0.24 -2.35 -1.54
C TYR A 28 1.40 -3.25 -1.15
N ILE A 29 1.08 -4.45 -0.65
CA ILE A 29 2.08 -5.38 -0.13
C ILE A 29 2.99 -5.84 -1.26
N ARG A 30 2.44 -6.26 -2.41
CA ARG A 30 3.25 -6.68 -3.55
C ARG A 30 4.17 -5.55 -4.02
N THR A 31 3.64 -4.33 -4.15
CA THR A 31 4.45 -3.19 -4.58
C THR A 31 5.58 -2.92 -3.60
N ALA A 32 5.30 -2.81 -2.29
CA ALA A 32 6.32 -2.57 -1.28
C ALA A 32 7.39 -3.67 -1.27
N LEU A 33 6.99 -4.95 -1.33
CA LEU A 33 7.93 -6.07 -1.40
C LEU A 33 8.82 -5.99 -2.65
N SER A 34 8.25 -5.70 -3.82
CA SER A 34 9.06 -5.51 -5.04
C SER A 34 10.06 -4.36 -4.89
N GLN A 35 9.67 -3.24 -4.29
CA GLN A 35 10.58 -2.12 -4.04
C GLN A 35 11.69 -2.50 -3.06
N PHE A 36 11.39 -3.21 -1.97
CA PHE A 36 12.40 -3.66 -1.01
C PHE A 36 13.34 -4.70 -1.61
N SER A 37 12.82 -5.66 -2.38
CA SER A 37 13.65 -6.63 -3.10
C SER A 37 14.62 -5.93 -4.05
N PHE A 38 14.14 -4.95 -4.81
CA PHE A 38 15.00 -4.20 -5.71
C PHE A 38 16.04 -3.35 -4.95
N ALA A 39 15.64 -2.71 -3.85
CA ALA A 39 16.57 -1.99 -2.98
C ALA A 39 17.69 -2.89 -2.46
N LEU A 40 17.36 -4.09 -1.97
CA LEU A 40 18.35 -5.07 -1.51
C LEU A 40 19.27 -5.52 -2.64
N VAL A 41 18.74 -5.80 -3.83
CA VAL A 41 19.54 -6.15 -5.01
C VAL A 41 20.54 -5.03 -5.33
N VAL A 42 20.07 -3.77 -5.39
CA VAL A 42 20.94 -2.63 -5.69
C VAL A 42 22.01 -2.46 -4.62
N LEU A 43 21.62 -2.45 -3.34
CA LEU A 43 22.55 -2.26 -2.22
C LEU A 43 23.55 -3.42 -2.06
N LYS A 44 23.19 -4.63 -2.47
CA LYS A 44 24.01 -5.83 -2.22
C LYS A 44 24.90 -6.21 -3.40
N ILE A 45 24.48 -5.93 -4.64
CA ILE A 45 25.16 -6.40 -5.86
C ILE A 45 25.99 -5.28 -6.52
N PHE A 46 25.53 -4.02 -6.48
CA PHE A 46 26.18 -2.93 -7.21
C PHE A 46 27.23 -2.19 -6.39
N THR A 47 28.05 -1.38 -7.07
CA THR A 47 29.08 -0.52 -6.46
C THR A 47 28.44 0.56 -5.59
N SER A 48 29.24 1.16 -4.70
CA SER A 48 28.79 2.19 -3.73
C SER A 48 28.14 3.41 -4.38
N GLU A 49 28.45 3.67 -5.64
CA GLU A 49 27.87 4.75 -6.46
C GLU A 49 26.34 4.60 -6.59
N PHE A 50 25.83 3.36 -6.61
CA PHE A 50 24.40 3.08 -6.75
C PHE A 50 23.63 3.04 -5.42
N TYR A 51 24.30 3.27 -4.28
CA TYR A 51 23.64 3.16 -2.96
C TYR A 51 22.50 4.16 -2.79
N SER A 52 22.64 5.37 -3.35
CA SER A 52 21.56 6.38 -3.36
C SER A 52 20.31 5.86 -4.09
N THR A 53 20.49 5.11 -5.18
CA THR A 53 19.40 4.48 -5.92
C THR A 53 18.75 3.37 -5.09
N GLY A 54 19.54 2.51 -4.45
CA GLY A 54 19.01 1.48 -3.55
C GLY A 54 18.23 2.06 -2.37
N ALA A 55 18.74 3.13 -1.76
CA ALA A 55 18.07 3.86 -0.69
C ALA A 55 16.75 4.50 -1.15
N LEU A 56 16.71 5.06 -2.36
CA LEU A 56 15.48 5.59 -2.96
C LEU A 56 14.39 4.52 -3.05
N PHE A 57 14.73 3.32 -3.52
CA PHE A 57 13.78 2.21 -3.60
C PHE A 57 13.31 1.73 -2.22
N ALA A 58 14.19 1.73 -1.21
CA ALA A 58 13.81 1.39 0.17
C ALA A 58 12.84 2.43 0.77
N ILE A 59 13.11 3.73 0.58
CA ILE A 59 12.23 4.81 1.03
C ILE A 59 10.89 4.74 0.31
N TYR A 60 10.90 4.51 -1.01
CA TYR A 60 9.68 4.41 -1.80
C TYR A 60 8.82 3.21 -1.36
N GLY A 61 9.43 2.02 -1.20
CA GLY A 61 8.75 0.84 -0.67
C GLY A 61 8.16 1.08 0.73
N THR A 62 8.89 1.78 1.60
CA THR A 62 8.41 2.17 2.93
C THR A 62 7.20 3.11 2.84
N GLY A 63 7.25 4.12 1.97
CA GLY A 63 6.12 5.03 1.73
C GLY A 63 4.86 4.29 1.26
N VAL A 64 5.01 3.39 0.29
CA VAL A 64 3.90 2.55 -0.19
C VAL A 64 3.34 1.67 0.91
N LEU A 65 4.21 1.05 1.74
CA LEU A 65 3.80 0.21 2.85
C LEU A 65 3.03 1.01 3.91
N ILE A 66 3.52 2.20 4.28
CA ILE A 66 2.85 3.10 5.23
C ILE A 66 1.46 3.47 4.72
N ILE A 67 1.33 3.89 3.46
CA ILE A 67 0.03 4.21 2.85
C ILE A 67 -0.89 2.97 2.89
N GLY A 68 -0.36 1.79 2.57
CA GLY A 68 -1.10 0.53 2.63
C GLY A 68 -1.61 0.20 4.04
N LEU A 69 -0.77 0.37 5.06
CA LEU A 69 -1.15 0.15 6.46
C LEU A 69 -2.21 1.15 6.94
N PHE A 70 -2.05 2.44 6.62
CA PHE A 70 -3.07 3.45 6.91
C PHE A 70 -4.39 3.13 6.22
N ARG A 71 -4.34 2.71 4.95
CA ARG A 71 -5.55 2.36 4.20
C ARG A 71 -6.21 1.08 4.71
N ARG A 72 -5.43 0.12 5.21
CA ARG A 72 -5.94 -1.07 5.90
C ARG A 72 -6.66 -0.70 7.20
N GLN A 73 -6.11 0.22 8.00
CA GLN A 73 -6.79 0.69 9.21
C GLN A 73 -8.10 1.44 8.89
N GLN A 74 -8.11 2.28 7.87
CA GLN A 74 -9.31 2.98 7.41
C GLN A 74 -10.36 2.02 6.84
N GLY A 75 -9.95 1.07 5.99
CA GLY A 75 -10.83 0.07 5.41
C GLY A 75 -11.44 -0.86 6.47
N ASN A 76 -10.66 -1.28 7.47
CA ASN A 76 -11.15 -2.09 8.58
C ASN A 76 -12.19 -1.30 9.40
N ARG A 77 -11.94 -0.03 9.71
CA ARG A 77 -12.92 0.83 10.40
C ARG A 77 -14.19 1.04 9.59
N GLN A 78 -14.08 1.30 8.29
CA GLN A 78 -15.22 1.54 7.41
C GLN A 78 -16.08 0.27 7.27
N PHE A 79 -15.46 -0.90 7.08
CA PHE A 79 -16.16 -2.19 6.98
C PHE A 79 -17.01 -2.49 8.22
N PHE A 80 -16.53 -2.16 9.42
CA PHE A 80 -17.27 -2.38 10.66
C PHE A 80 -18.23 -1.23 11.04
N SER A 81 -18.02 0.00 10.54
CA SER A 81 -18.94 1.12 10.76
C SER A 81 -20.10 1.18 9.77
N GLU A 82 -19.99 0.47 8.64
CA GLU A 82 -20.99 0.40 7.57
C GLU A 82 -22.16 -0.55 7.89
N ILE A 83 -22.04 -1.32 8.98
CA ILE A 83 -23.15 -2.06 9.60
C ILE A 83 -23.90 -1.07 10.50
N GLY A 84 -24.72 -0.22 9.90
CA GLY A 84 -25.65 0.64 10.63
C GLY A 84 -26.67 -0.21 11.41
N GLU A 85 -27.15 0.31 12.54
CA GLU A 85 -28.19 -0.28 13.39
C GLU A 85 -29.49 -0.62 12.61
N ASP A 86 -29.64 -0.01 11.42
CA ASP A 86 -30.79 -0.08 10.52
C ASP A 86 -30.68 -1.16 9.42
N GLY A 87 -29.56 -1.89 9.33
CA GLY A 87 -29.35 -2.93 8.31
C GLY A 87 -29.08 -2.42 6.88
N ILE A 88 -28.91 -1.11 6.68
CA ILE A 88 -28.65 -0.50 5.38
C ILE A 88 -27.14 -0.38 5.16
N ARG A 89 -26.66 -1.02 4.09
CA ARG A 89 -25.27 -0.95 3.63
C ARG A 89 -25.02 0.44 3.04
N HIS A 90 -24.16 1.24 3.66
CA HIS A 90 -23.73 2.50 3.05
C HIS A 90 -22.91 2.21 1.77
N LYS A 91 -22.57 3.26 1.02
CA LYS A 91 -21.84 3.13 -0.25
C LYS A 91 -20.35 3.16 0.03
N PHE A 92 -19.63 2.10 -0.32
CA PHE A 92 -18.17 2.05 -0.25
C PHE A 92 -17.53 3.30 -0.87
N ARG A 93 -16.88 4.10 -0.03
CA ARG A 93 -16.02 5.21 -0.50
C ARG A 93 -14.82 4.63 -1.25
N THR A 94 -14.73 4.94 -2.54
CA THR A 94 -13.62 4.48 -3.38
C THR A 94 -12.30 5.13 -2.94
N SER A 95 -11.20 4.46 -3.22
CA SER A 95 -9.90 4.80 -2.63
C SER A 95 -9.11 5.91 -3.32
N GLY A 96 -9.82 6.81 -4.02
CA GLY A 96 -9.24 7.82 -4.90
C GLY A 96 -8.17 8.69 -4.23
N ASN A 97 -8.35 9.11 -2.97
CA ASN A 97 -7.36 9.94 -2.28
C ASN A 97 -6.00 9.23 -2.13
N ALA A 98 -6.03 7.95 -1.77
CA ALA A 98 -4.81 7.17 -1.65
C ALA A 98 -4.17 6.87 -3.00
N VAL A 99 -4.96 6.78 -4.09
CA VAL A 99 -4.42 6.69 -5.45
C VAL A 99 -3.67 7.97 -5.80
N VAL A 100 -4.23 9.16 -5.53
CA VAL A 100 -3.57 10.45 -5.78
C VAL A 100 -2.25 10.55 -5.02
N VAL A 101 -2.25 10.20 -3.73
CA VAL A 101 -1.02 10.22 -2.91
C VAL A 101 0.02 9.24 -3.45
N LEU A 102 -0.38 8.02 -3.84
CA LEU A 102 0.53 7.06 -4.46
C LEU A 102 1.10 7.58 -5.78
N THR A 103 0.29 8.16 -6.65
CA THR A 103 0.75 8.72 -7.92
C THR A 103 1.77 9.82 -7.71
N ALA A 104 1.51 10.75 -6.78
CA ALA A 104 2.46 11.81 -6.45
C ALA A 104 3.79 11.24 -5.92
N LEU A 105 3.71 10.25 -5.02
CA LEU A 105 4.88 9.54 -4.49
C LEU A 105 5.67 8.84 -5.62
N SER A 106 5.00 8.17 -6.55
CA SER A 106 5.63 7.50 -7.69
C SER A 106 6.33 8.50 -8.61
N ILE A 107 5.69 9.63 -8.93
CA ILE A 107 6.29 10.68 -9.77
C ILE A 107 7.55 11.24 -9.11
N ALA A 108 7.50 11.55 -7.82
CA ALA A 108 8.65 12.05 -7.08
C ALA A 108 9.81 11.03 -7.05
N ALA A 109 9.50 9.75 -6.83
CA ALA A 109 10.49 8.69 -6.85
C ALA A 109 11.14 8.53 -8.23
N TYR A 110 10.35 8.51 -9.31
CA TYR A 110 10.88 8.40 -10.67
C TYR A 110 11.71 9.62 -11.09
N ALA A 111 11.27 10.84 -10.74
CA ALA A 111 12.05 12.04 -11.00
C ALA A 111 13.41 12.00 -10.27
N THR A 112 13.42 11.56 -9.01
CA THR A 112 14.65 11.40 -8.23
C THR A 112 15.55 10.31 -8.84
N LEU A 113 14.97 9.20 -9.28
CA LEU A 113 15.70 8.13 -9.94
C LEU A 113 16.41 8.64 -11.20
N ILE A 114 15.69 9.34 -12.09
CA ILE A 114 16.26 9.93 -13.30
C ILE A 114 17.41 10.90 -12.95
N ALA A 115 17.21 11.75 -11.94
CA ALA A 115 18.25 12.70 -11.52
C ALA A 115 19.50 12.00 -10.98
N LEU A 116 19.34 10.92 -10.20
CA LEU A 116 20.46 10.12 -9.71
C LEU A 116 21.17 9.40 -10.86
N THR A 117 20.44 8.83 -11.82
CA THR A 117 21.02 8.18 -12.99
C THR A 117 21.84 9.14 -13.85
N VAL A 118 21.32 10.35 -14.13
CA VAL A 118 22.05 11.37 -14.91
C VAL A 118 23.30 11.87 -14.18
N ARG A 119 23.31 11.88 -12.84
CA ARG A 119 24.50 12.23 -12.06
C ARG A 119 25.55 11.13 -12.04
N LEU A 120 25.16 9.87 -12.23
CA LEU A 120 26.06 8.74 -12.25
C LEU A 120 26.79 8.60 -13.59
N ASP A 121 26.19 9.10 -14.67
CA ASP A 121 26.75 9.10 -16.03
C ASP A 121 27.82 10.19 -16.25
N LYS A 122 27.96 11.13 -15.29
CA LYS A 122 28.96 12.19 -15.31
C LYS A 122 30.13 11.87 -14.41
#